data_AF-F0IXG7-F1
#
_entry.id   AF-F0IXG7-F1
#
_cell.length_a   1.000
_cell.length_b   1.000
_cell.length_c   1.000
_cell.angle_alpha   90.00
_cell.angle_beta   90.00
_cell.angle_gamma   90.00
#
_symmetry.space_group_name_H-M   'P 1'
#
loop_
_entity.id
_entity.type
_entity.pdbx_description
1 polymer ?
#
loop_
_entity_poly.entity_id
_entity_poly.type
_entity_poly.pdbx_seq_one_letter_code
_entity_poly.pdbx_strand_id
1 'polypeptide(L)' 'MSKTDRRGLFRLGAAFGATAVATSARAATGAPPSDDPWSNSLGAGVDSRPYGRPSRFEKNVIRRYVPWLSPTLRDSRI' A
#
# COMPACT_ATOMS: atom_id res chain seq x y z
N MET A 1 20.81 -23.50 54.01
CA MET A 1 20.91 -23.34 52.54
C MET A 1 19.49 -23.15 51.99
N SER A 2 18.99 -21.90 52.00
CA SER A 2 17.62 -21.63 51.57
C SER A 2 17.49 -21.82 50.05
N LYS A 3 16.54 -22.67 49.65
CA LYS A 3 16.34 -23.11 48.27
C LYS A 3 15.78 -21.95 47.45
N THR A 4 16.49 -21.50 46.42
CA THR A 4 16.06 -20.43 45.53
C THR A 4 14.65 -20.72 44.98
N ASP A 5 13.69 -19.82 45.26
CA ASP A 5 12.30 -19.95 44.81
C ASP A 5 12.17 -19.60 43.32
N ARG A 6 12.48 -20.59 42.49
CA ARG A 6 12.37 -20.53 41.03
C ARG A 6 10.94 -20.29 40.56
N ARG A 7 9.94 -20.80 41.31
CA ARG A 7 8.52 -20.65 40.94
C ARG A 7 8.03 -19.23 41.23
N GLY A 8 8.51 -18.60 42.30
CA GLY A 8 8.31 -17.19 42.58
C GLY A 8 8.85 -16.31 41.44
N LEU A 9 10.07 -16.56 40.97
CA LEU A 9 10.68 -15.82 39.86
C LEU A 9 9.88 -15.94 38.55
N PHE A 10 9.43 -17.15 38.19
CA PHE A 10 8.62 -17.34 36.98
C PHE A 10 7.24 -16.69 37.09
N ARG A 11 6.61 -16.70 38.28
CA ARG A 11 5.33 -16.00 38.50
C ARG A 11 5.48 -14.49 38.39
N LEU A 12 6.56 -13.93 38.93
CA LEU A 12 6.89 -12.53 38.78
C LEU A 12 7.14 -12.18 37.31
N GLY A 13 7.98 -12.95 36.62
CA GLY A 13 8.27 -12.73 35.20
C GLY A 13 7.04 -12.84 34.29
N ALA A 14 6.14 -13.78 34.56
CA ALA A 14 4.88 -13.91 33.82
C ALA A 14 3.93 -12.73 34.09
N ALA A 15 3.83 -12.27 35.33
CA ALA A 15 3.00 -11.11 35.69
C ALA A 15 3.50 -9.82 35.03
N PHE A 16 4.82 -9.60 35.01
CA PHE A 16 5.43 -8.44 34.34
C PHE A 16 5.44 -8.57 32.81
N GLY A 17 5.61 -9.78 32.26
CA GLY A 17 5.59 -10.01 30.82
C GLY A 17 4.20 -9.89 30.18
N ALA A 18 3.15 -10.36 30.88
CA ALA A 18 1.77 -10.30 30.39
C ALA A 18 1.26 -8.85 30.27
N THR A 19 1.64 -7.97 31.20
CA THR A 19 1.28 -6.55 31.16
C THR A 19 2.02 -5.78 30.06
N ALA A 20 3.28 -6.15 29.78
CA ALA A 20 4.07 -5.55 28.70
C ALA A 20 3.50 -5.88 27.30
N VAL A 21 3.06 -7.13 27.07
CA VAL A 21 2.46 -7.54 25.78
C VAL A 21 1.07 -6.93 25.57
N ALA A 22 0.28 -6.74 26.63
CA ALA A 22 -1.01 -6.07 26.54
C ALA A 22 -0.90 -4.59 26.11
N THR A 23 0.28 -3.97 26.26
CA THR A 23 0.50 -2.55 25.95
C THR A 23 0.97 -2.30 24.51
N SER A 24 1.44 -3.33 23.79
CA SER A 24 1.99 -3.18 22.43
C SER A 24 0.96 -3.30 21.31
N ALA A 25 -0.25 -3.80 21.58
CA ALA A 25 -1.35 -3.81 20.63
C ALA A 25 -2.18 -2.51 20.73
N ARG A 26 -1.59 -1.38 20.33
CA ARG A 26 -2.37 -0.16 20.10
C ARG A 26 -2.94 -0.21 18.68
N ALA A 27 -4.24 -0.46 18.57
CA ALA A 27 -4.98 -0.11 17.36
C ALA A 27 -4.74 1.38 17.07
N ALA A 28 -4.44 1.73 15.83
CA ALA A 28 -4.29 3.12 15.44
C ALA A 28 -5.54 3.90 15.91
N THR A 29 -5.33 4.96 16.71
CA THR A 29 -6.40 5.72 17.37
C THR A 29 -7.14 6.66 16.42
N GLY A 30 -7.27 6.27 15.16
CA GLY A 30 -8.03 6.99 14.14
C GLY A 30 -9.08 6.05 13.57
N ALA A 31 -10.30 6.56 13.39
CA ALA A 31 -11.27 5.88 12.54
C ALA A 31 -10.60 5.59 11.18
N PRO A 32 -10.90 4.45 10.53
CA PRO A 32 -10.43 4.21 9.17
C PRO A 32 -10.83 5.41 8.29
N PRO A 33 -10.01 5.79 7.29
CA PRO A 33 -10.37 6.84 6.35
C PRO A 33 -11.78 6.60 5.80
N SER A 34 -12.55 7.68 5.63
CA SER A 34 -13.85 7.60 4.98
C SER A 34 -13.69 6.94 3.61
N ASP A 35 -14.68 6.12 3.23
CA ASP A 35 -14.72 5.53 1.91
C ASP A 35 -14.68 6.61 0.83
N ASP A 36 -13.94 6.34 -0.24
CA ASP A 36 -13.92 7.20 -1.40
C ASP A 36 -15.29 7.22 -2.11
N PRO A 37 -15.67 8.34 -2.76
CA PRO A 37 -16.98 8.47 -3.40
C PRO A 37 -17.21 7.48 -4.56
N TRP A 38 -16.15 6.95 -5.17
CA TRP A 38 -16.25 5.94 -6.23
C TRP A 38 -16.41 4.50 -5.71
N SER A 39 -16.20 4.26 -4.41
CA SER A 39 -16.26 2.91 -3.82
C SER A 39 -17.69 2.35 -3.76
N ASN A 40 -18.69 3.23 -3.75
CA ASN A 40 -20.11 2.88 -3.62
C ASN A 40 -20.94 3.21 -4.88
N SER A 41 -20.29 3.50 -6.01
CA SER A 41 -20.98 3.84 -7.27
C SER A 41 -20.54 2.96 -8.44
N LEU A 42 -21.44 2.76 -9.40
CA LEU A 42 -21.13 2.03 -10.63
C LEU A 42 -20.29 2.90 -11.57
N GLY A 43 -19.27 2.29 -12.18
CA GLY A 43 -18.44 2.92 -13.20
C GLY A 43 -19.15 3.07 -14.55
N ALA A 44 -18.39 3.46 -15.57
CA ALA A 44 -18.90 3.53 -16.94
C ALA A 44 -19.32 2.14 -17.45
N GLY A 45 -20.41 2.09 -18.22
CA GLY A 45 -20.90 0.85 -18.85
C GLY A 45 -19.89 0.26 -19.85
N VAL A 46 -20.01 -1.05 -20.11
CA VAL A 46 -19.11 -1.80 -21.00
C VAL A 46 -19.15 -1.28 -22.44
N ASP A 47 -20.32 -0.81 -22.89
CA ASP A 47 -20.57 -0.28 -24.23
C ASP A 47 -20.22 1.21 -24.39
N SER A 48 -19.86 1.90 -23.31
CA SER A 48 -19.62 3.35 -23.32
C SER A 48 -18.44 3.79 -24.19
N ARG A 49 -17.50 2.88 -24.48
CA ARG A 49 -16.28 3.14 -25.26
C ARG A 49 -15.95 1.94 -26.16
N PRO A 50 -16.41 1.94 -27.43
CA PRO A 50 -16.09 0.86 -28.38
C PRO A 50 -14.58 0.64 -28.56
N TYR A 51 -13.80 1.72 -28.46
CA TYR A 51 -12.34 1.67 -28.38
C TYR A 51 -11.86 2.45 -27.16
N GLY A 52 -10.92 1.85 -26.43
CA GLY A 52 -10.29 2.46 -25.26
C GLY A 52 -9.47 3.71 -25.61
N ARG A 53 -9.39 4.62 -24.64
CA ARG A 53 -8.43 5.74 -24.63
C ARG A 53 -7.77 5.78 -23.25
N PRO A 54 -6.50 6.22 -23.16
CA PRO A 54 -5.80 6.35 -21.87
C PRO A 54 -6.57 7.23 -20.88
N SER A 55 -6.30 7.01 -19.59
CA SER A 55 -6.91 7.83 -18.54
C SER A 55 -6.44 9.29 -18.64
N ARG A 56 -7.26 10.23 -18.17
CA ARG A 56 -6.88 11.67 -18.11
C ARG A 56 -5.59 11.92 -17.33
N PHE A 57 -5.28 11.05 -16.38
CA PHE A 57 -4.07 11.12 -15.56
C PHE A 57 -2.82 10.66 -16.32
N GLU A 58 -2.99 9.90 -17.39
CA GLU A 58 -1.91 9.36 -18.24
C GLU A 58 -1.59 10.27 -19.43
N LYS A 59 -2.03 11.54 -19.41
CA LYS A 59 -1.84 12.49 -20.51
C LYS A 59 -0.38 12.65 -20.97
N ASN A 60 0.58 12.37 -20.09
CA ASN A 60 2.00 12.53 -20.36
C ASN A 60 2.67 11.23 -20.86
N VAL A 61 1.95 10.12 -20.89
CA VAL A 61 2.45 8.81 -21.33
C VAL A 61 2.38 8.75 -22.85
N ILE A 62 3.36 9.36 -23.49
CA ILE A 62 3.47 9.42 -24.95
C ILE A 62 4.86 8.99 -25.39
N ARG A 63 4.95 8.42 -26.60
CA ARG A 63 6.23 8.20 -27.26
C ARG A 63 6.82 9.56 -27.62
N ARG A 64 8.05 9.83 -27.17
CA ARG A 64 8.77 11.07 -27.47
C ARG A 64 9.94 10.77 -28.37
N TYR A 65 10.11 11.62 -29.37
CA TYR A 65 11.25 11.59 -30.25
C TYR A 65 12.22 12.71 -29.85
N VAL A 66 13.51 12.41 -29.89
CA VAL A 66 14.59 13.33 -29.54
C VAL A 66 15.38 13.64 -30.81
N PRO A 67 15.11 14.79 -31.48
CA PRO A 67 15.63 15.05 -32.83
C PRO A 67 17.14 15.17 -32.95
N TRP A 68 17.84 15.41 -31.83
CA TRP A 68 19.29 15.50 -31.81
C TRP A 68 19.95 14.14 -31.57
N LEU A 69 19.19 13.13 -31.10
CA LEU A 69 19.68 11.78 -30.86
C LEU A 69 19.49 10.88 -32.09
N SER A 70 18.48 11.17 -32.92
CA SER A 70 18.28 10.55 -34.23
C SER A 70 17.79 11.60 -35.22
N PRO A 71 18.28 11.63 -36.48
CA PRO A 71 17.96 12.67 -37.45
C PRO A 71 16.62 12.45 -38.18
N THR A 72 16.08 11.22 -38.25
CA THR A 72 14.76 10.99 -38.88
C THR A 72 13.91 9.95 -38.15
N LEU A 73 12.58 10.12 -38.23
CA LEU A 73 11.58 9.22 -37.66
C LEU A 73 11.45 7.87 -38.40
N ARG A 74 12.06 7.73 -39.59
CA ARG A 74 11.84 6.61 -40.52
C ARG A 74 13.06 5.70 -40.70
N ASP A 75 14.22 6.09 -40.17
CA ASP A 75 15.42 5.26 -40.23
C ASP A 75 15.52 4.37 -38.99
N SER A 76 14.84 3.23 -39.06
CA SER A 76 15.04 2.09 -38.19
C SER A 76 15.05 0.85 -39.08
N ARG A 77 16.16 0.60 -39.79
CA ARG A 77 16.36 -0.61 -40.59
C ARG A 77 16.54 -1.82 -39.67
N ILE A 78 15.43 -2.47 -39.32
CA ILE A 78 15.29 -3.92 -39.10
C ILE A 78 13.95 -4.32 -39.70
#